data_AF-A0A7V2INZ4-F1
#
_entry.id   AF-A0A7V2INZ4-F1
#
_cell.length_a   1.000
_cell.length_b   1.000
_cell.length_c   1.000
_cell.angle_alpha   90.00
_cell.angle_beta   90.00
_cell.angle_gamma   90.00
#
_symmetry.space_group_name_H-M   'P 1'
#
loop_
_entity.id
_entity.type
_entity.pdbx_description
1 polymer ?
#
loop_
_entity_poly.entity_id
_entity_poly.type
_entity_poly.pdbx_seq_one_letter_code
_entity_poly.pdbx_strand_id
1 'polypeptide(L)'
;MTPPARPTGIVRTAAAYTWCLRALVYGLAAVSGAGVLVIMLVTCADVMLRTKWVNRPFVGAYDIVKIAGTLSLATALPYTTAVKGHVAIEYFFHKLSRRGRIVVDSVTRPLGMALFSFLAWRSVIYGLELHRNHRVSDTIQLPISWVPFVIGFCCAVVVMVILHNLLHPGREMIKP
;
A
#
# COMPACT_ATOMS: atom_id res chain seq x y z
N MET A 1 -45.72 -12.55 7.13
CA MET A 1 -44.75 -12.28 6.05
C MET A 1 -44.53 -10.78 5.99
N THR A 2 -43.48 -10.27 6.65
CA THR A 2 -43.12 -8.84 6.59
C THR A 2 -42.33 -8.59 5.30
N PRO A 3 -42.64 -7.55 4.52
CA PRO A 3 -41.94 -7.26 3.27
C PRO A 3 -40.47 -6.89 3.55
N PRO A 4 -39.53 -7.22 2.65
CA PRO A 4 -38.12 -6.84 2.82
C PRO A 4 -38.00 -5.32 2.80
N ALA A 5 -37.46 -4.77 3.89
CA ALA A 5 -37.22 -3.33 4.03
C ALA A 5 -36.38 -2.83 2.84
N ARG A 6 -36.91 -1.85 2.09
CA ARG A 6 -36.19 -1.19 1.00
C ARG A 6 -34.85 -0.67 1.54
N PRO A 7 -33.71 -0.94 0.89
CA PRO A 7 -32.44 -0.39 1.32
C PRO A 7 -32.52 1.14 1.26
N THR A 8 -32.43 1.77 2.42
CA THR A 8 -32.35 3.22 2.58
C THR A 8 -31.18 3.76 1.75
N GLY A 9 -31.32 4.93 1.12
CA GLY A 9 -30.32 5.49 0.20
C GLY A 9 -28.89 5.56 0.76
N ILE A 10 -28.77 5.66 2.09
CA ILE A 10 -27.52 5.65 2.86
C ILE A 10 -26.76 4.31 2.71
N VAL A 11 -27.46 3.18 2.62
CA VAL A 11 -26.86 1.84 2.43
C VAL A 11 -26.33 1.69 1.00
N ARG A 12 -26.97 2.34 0.03
CA ARG A 12 -26.59 2.29 -1.39
C ARG A 12 -25.33 3.12 -1.67
N THR A 13 -25.19 4.28 -1.03
CA THR A 13 -23.99 5.12 -1.15
C THR A 13 -22.79 4.52 -0.41
N ALA A 14 -23.01 3.94 0.77
CA ALA A 14 -21.96 3.19 1.49
C ALA A 14 -21.49 1.94 0.71
N ALA A 15 -22.40 1.22 0.06
CA ALA A 15 -22.06 0.08 -0.81
C ALA A 15 -21.27 0.51 -2.06
N ALA A 16 -21.64 1.61 -2.70
CA ALA A 16 -20.90 2.15 -3.84
C ALA A 16 -19.49 2.60 -3.45
N TYR A 17 -19.34 3.30 -2.32
CA TYR A 17 -18.04 3.74 -1.80
C TYR A 17 -17.11 2.56 -1.52
N THR A 18 -17.60 1.52 -0.84
CA THR A 18 -16.82 0.33 -0.52
C THR A 18 -16.42 -0.46 -1.76
N TRP A 19 -17.29 -0.53 -2.76
CA TRP A 19 -16.96 -1.17 -4.03
C TRP A 19 -15.83 -0.43 -4.78
N CYS A 20 -15.92 0.91 -4.89
CA CYS A 20 -14.86 1.72 -5.51
C CYS A 20 -13.52 1.57 -4.78
N LEU A 21 -13.54 1.60 -3.45
CA LEU A 21 -12.34 1.51 -2.63
C LEU A 21 -11.67 0.13 -2.75
N ARG A 22 -12.47 -0.94 -2.83
CA ARG A 22 -11.98 -2.30 -3.08
C ARG A 22 -11.39 -2.43 -4.48
N ALA A 23 -12.09 -1.94 -5.50
CA ALA A 23 -11.60 -1.96 -6.87
C ALA A 23 -10.24 -1.24 -6.98
N LEU A 24 -10.10 -0.09 -6.32
CA LEU A 24 -8.85 0.66 -6.26
C LEU A 24 -7.73 -0.11 -5.55
N VAL A 25 -8.02 -0.72 -4.40
CA VAL A 25 -7.05 -1.55 -3.66
C VAL A 25 -6.61 -2.78 -4.45
N TYR A 26 -7.52 -3.48 -5.12
CA TYR A 26 -7.18 -4.63 -5.98
C TYR A 26 -6.38 -4.19 -7.22
N GLY A 27 -6.70 -3.04 -7.81
CA GLY A 27 -5.91 -2.46 -8.88
C GLY A 27 -4.46 -2.18 -8.46
N LEU A 28 -4.27 -1.59 -7.28
CA LEU A 28 -2.94 -1.35 -6.72
C LEU A 28 -2.19 -2.65 -6.40
N ALA A 29 -2.89 -3.67 -5.90
CA ALA A 29 -2.30 -4.99 -5.66
C ALA A 29 -1.83 -5.66 -6.96
N ALA A 30 -2.60 -5.55 -8.05
CA ALA A 30 -2.20 -6.04 -9.37
C ALA A 30 -0.95 -5.31 -9.90
N VAL A 31 -0.89 -3.98 -9.72
CA VAL A 31 0.29 -3.17 -10.07
C VAL A 31 1.51 -3.60 -9.25
N SER A 32 1.33 -3.88 -7.96
CA SER A 32 2.40 -4.40 -7.10
C SER A 32 2.93 -5.75 -7.59
N GLY A 33 2.03 -6.70 -7.90
CA GLY A 33 2.41 -8.00 -8.46
C GLY A 33 3.16 -7.89 -9.79
N ALA A 34 2.69 -7.02 -10.69
CA ALA A 34 3.37 -6.74 -11.94
C ALA A 34 4.78 -6.14 -11.72
N GLY A 35 4.93 -5.23 -10.76
CA GLY A 35 6.23 -4.64 -10.43
C GLY A 35 7.21 -5.67 -9.87
N VAL A 36 6.76 -6.61 -9.04
CA VAL A 36 7.60 -7.73 -8.57
C VAL A 36 8.05 -8.63 -9.72
N LEU A 37 7.17 -8.93 -10.68
CA LEU A 37 7.54 -9.69 -11.88
C LEU A 37 8.60 -8.96 -12.70
N VAL A 38 8.49 -7.65 -12.85
CA VAL A 38 9.51 -6.83 -13.54
C VAL A 38 10.85 -6.90 -12.81
N ILE A 39 10.88 -6.79 -11.49
CA ILE A 39 12.11 -6.95 -10.69
C ILE A 39 12.74 -8.31 -10.97
N MET A 40 11.94 -9.38 -10.90
CA MET A 40 12.41 -10.74 -11.12
C MET A 40 13.02 -10.90 -12.52
N LEU A 41 12.34 -10.44 -13.57
CA LEU A 41 12.83 -10.50 -14.95
C LEU A 41 14.13 -9.71 -15.15
N VAL A 42 14.20 -8.49 -14.61
CA VAL A 42 15.39 -7.63 -14.71
C VAL A 42 16.56 -8.25 -13.95
N THR A 43 16.34 -8.79 -12.75
CA THR A 43 17.38 -9.48 -11.97
C THR A 43 17.84 -10.76 -12.68
N CYS A 44 16.93 -11.57 -13.22
CA CYS A 44 17.30 -12.75 -14.00
C CYS A 44 18.09 -12.38 -15.26
N ALA A 45 17.69 -11.33 -15.97
CA ALA A 45 18.41 -10.83 -17.14
C ALA A 45 19.81 -10.32 -16.78
N ASP A 46 19.95 -9.58 -15.68
CA ASP A 46 21.25 -9.09 -15.18
C ASP A 46 22.19 -10.26 -14.84
N VAL A 47 21.70 -11.28 -14.11
CA VAL A 47 22.49 -12.48 -13.78
C VAL A 47 22.89 -13.24 -15.05
N MET A 48 21.97 -13.44 -16.01
CA MET A 48 22.26 -14.10 -17.28
C MET A 48 23.33 -13.36 -18.10
N LEU A 49 23.26 -12.03 -18.18
CA LEU A 49 24.26 -11.20 -18.86
C LEU A 49 25.63 -11.30 -18.20
N ARG A 50 25.65 -11.34 -16.87
CA ARG A 50 26.87 -11.35 -16.05
C ARG A 50 27.59 -12.70 -16.07
N THR A 51 26.87 -13.82 -16.17
CA THR A 51 27.47 -15.16 -15.99
C THR A 51 28.05 -15.76 -17.27
N LYS A 52 27.68 -15.32 -18.48
CA LYS A 52 28.03 -16.13 -19.67
C LYS A 52 28.50 -15.46 -20.96
N TRP A 53 28.27 -14.17 -21.24
CA TRP A 53 28.55 -13.67 -22.61
C TRP A 53 29.15 -12.27 -22.75
N VAL A 54 28.94 -11.34 -21.81
CA VAL A 54 29.44 -9.97 -21.97
C VAL A 54 29.86 -9.47 -20.61
N ASN A 55 31.15 -9.21 -20.41
CA ASN A 55 31.72 -8.57 -19.21
C ASN A 55 31.32 -7.08 -19.13
N ARG A 56 30.05 -6.76 -19.38
CA ARG A 56 29.44 -5.43 -19.29
C ARG A 56 28.33 -5.56 -18.25
N PRO A 57 28.51 -5.05 -17.02
CA PRO A 57 27.41 -4.96 -16.07
C PRO A 57 26.26 -4.16 -16.71
N PHE A 58 25.01 -4.54 -16.48
CA PHE A 58 23.86 -3.80 -16.99
C PHE A 58 23.75 -2.48 -16.21
N VAL A 59 24.42 -1.44 -16.72
CA VAL A 59 24.45 -0.08 -16.16
C VAL A 59 23.03 0.46 -16.18
N GLY A 60 22.31 0.36 -15.05
CA GLY A 60 20.91 0.76 -14.93
C GLY A 60 19.95 -0.26 -14.32
N ALA A 61 20.31 -1.55 -14.24
CA ALA A 61 19.42 -2.57 -13.65
C ALA A 61 19.07 -2.24 -12.19
N TYR A 62 20.05 -1.72 -11.45
CA TYR A 62 19.88 -1.32 -10.05
C TYR A 62 18.81 -0.23 -9.88
N ASP A 63 18.76 0.77 -10.76
CA ASP A 63 17.78 1.85 -10.65
C ASP A 63 16.38 1.41 -11.06
N ILE A 64 16.27 0.55 -12.08
CA ILE A 64 14.99 -0.06 -12.48
C ILE A 64 14.43 -0.90 -11.32
N VAL A 65 15.25 -1.76 -10.72
CA VAL A 65 14.85 -2.59 -9.58
C VAL A 65 14.48 -1.73 -8.37
N LYS A 66 15.23 -0.67 -8.09
CA LYS A 66 14.96 0.25 -6.97
C LYS A 66 13.63 0.99 -7.15
N ILE A 67 13.35 1.51 -8.34
CA ILE A 67 12.08 2.20 -8.65
C ILE A 67 10.92 1.20 -8.63
N ALA A 68 11.05 0.08 -9.34
CA ALA A 68 10.00 -0.95 -9.39
C ALA A 68 9.72 -1.53 -8.00
N GLY A 69 10.75 -1.77 -7.18
CA GLY A 69 10.62 -2.26 -5.81
C GLY A 69 9.92 -1.26 -4.90
N THR A 70 10.29 0.01 -4.99
CA THR A 70 9.65 1.08 -4.21
C THR A 70 8.18 1.23 -4.59
N LEU A 71 7.87 1.20 -5.89
CA LEU A 71 6.51 1.28 -6.40
C LEU A 71 5.68 0.07 -5.98
N SER A 72 6.26 -1.13 -6.09
CA SER A 72 5.59 -2.39 -5.70
C SER A 72 5.29 -2.40 -4.19
N LEU A 73 6.24 -1.95 -3.37
CA LEU A 73 6.06 -1.86 -1.93
C LEU A 73 4.97 -0.84 -1.58
N ALA A 74 5.02 0.37 -2.15
CA ALA A 74 4.05 1.42 -1.88
C ALA A 74 2.62 1.01 -2.27
N THR A 75 2.46 0.39 -3.45
CA THR A 75 1.17 -0.07 -3.96
C THR A 75 0.63 -1.31 -3.24
N ALA A 76 1.49 -2.09 -2.57
CA ALA A 76 1.06 -3.20 -1.72
C ALA A 76 0.46 -2.74 -0.37
N LEU A 77 0.87 -1.59 0.17
CA LEU A 77 0.48 -1.12 1.51
C LEU A 77 -1.05 -1.01 1.72
N PRO A 78 -1.85 -0.45 0.78
CA PRO A 78 -3.29 -0.40 0.92
C PRO A 78 -3.92 -1.79 0.98
N TYR A 79 -3.42 -2.72 0.17
CA TYR A 79 -3.93 -4.09 0.13
C TYR A 79 -3.63 -4.85 1.42
N THR A 80 -2.39 -4.79 1.92
CA THR A 80 -2.01 -5.46 3.17
C THR A 80 -2.73 -4.87 4.39
N THR A 81 -2.98 -3.55 4.39
CA THR A 81 -3.77 -2.88 5.43
C THR A 81 -5.25 -3.28 5.35
N ALA A 82 -5.81 -3.38 4.14
CA ALA A 82 -7.22 -3.74 3.93
C ALA A 82 -7.52 -5.21 4.23
N VAL A 83 -6.60 -6.11 3.87
CA VAL A 83 -6.71 -7.54 4.16
C VAL A 83 -6.55 -7.83 5.65
N LYS A 84 -6.03 -6.86 6.44
CA LYS A 84 -5.69 -7.03 7.86
C LYS A 84 -4.98 -8.37 8.04
N GLY A 85 -3.68 -8.41 7.72
CA GLY A 85 -2.77 -9.49 8.11
C GLY A 85 -2.68 -9.59 9.64
N HIS A 86 -3.76 -10.01 10.27
CA HIS A 86 -3.96 -10.04 11.71
C HIS A 86 -3.83 -11.47 12.22
N VAL A 87 -3.37 -12.46 11.43
CA VAL A 87 -3.33 -13.87 11.89
C VAL A 87 -2.53 -14.04 13.19
N ALA A 88 -1.39 -13.34 13.32
CA ALA A 88 -0.59 -13.36 14.56
C ALA A 88 -1.25 -12.55 15.71
N ILE A 89 -1.92 -11.46 15.37
CA ILE A 89 -2.55 -10.57 16.34
C ILE A 89 -3.89 -11.15 16.82
N GLU A 90 -4.68 -11.78 15.96
CA GLU A 90 -5.91 -12.50 16.30
C GLU A 90 -5.66 -13.62 17.29
N TYR A 91 -4.55 -14.35 17.15
CA TYR A 91 -4.17 -15.37 18.13
C TYR A 91 -3.87 -14.75 19.51
N PHE A 92 -3.16 -13.62 19.53
CA PHE A 92 -2.89 -12.86 20.76
C PHE A 92 -4.17 -12.25 21.36
N PHE A 93 -5.07 -11.77 20.51
CA PHE A 93 -6.38 -11.22 20.87
C PHE A 93 -7.35 -12.29 21.36
N HIS A 94 -7.26 -13.53 20.87
CA HIS A 94 -8.05 -14.66 21.37
C HIS A 94 -7.65 -15.05 22.80
N LYS A 95 -6.37 -14.84 23.14
CA LYS A 95 -5.84 -15.07 24.48
C LYS A 95 -6.13 -13.91 25.46
N LEU A 96 -6.55 -12.75 24.98
CA LEU A 96 -6.85 -11.56 25.78
C LEU A 96 -8.33 -11.49 26.19
N SER A 97 -8.60 -11.00 27.41
CA SER A 97 -9.98 -10.76 27.86
C SER A 97 -10.67 -9.68 27.03
N ARG A 98 -12.02 -9.67 27.05
CA ARG A 98 -12.86 -8.74 26.27
C ARG A 98 -12.47 -7.26 26.45
N ARG A 99 -11.98 -6.88 27.64
CA ARG A 99 -11.53 -5.50 27.92
C ARG A 99 -10.18 -5.20 27.27
N GLY A 100 -9.22 -6.13 27.33
CA GLY A 100 -7.91 -5.97 26.70
C GLY A 100 -8.01 -5.84 25.18
N ARG A 101 -8.87 -6.64 24.54
CA ARG A 101 -9.16 -6.54 23.10
C ARG A 101 -9.65 -5.15 22.69
N ILE A 102 -10.54 -4.54 23.48
CA ILE A 102 -11.07 -3.21 23.18
C ILE A 102 -9.97 -2.15 23.32
N VAL A 103 -9.13 -2.23 24.35
CA VAL A 103 -8.03 -1.26 24.57
C VAL A 103 -7.02 -1.34 23.43
N VAL A 104 -6.56 -2.55 23.08
CA VAL A 104 -5.57 -2.72 22.02
C VAL A 104 -6.14 -2.27 20.67
N ASP A 105 -7.38 -2.64 20.32
CA ASP A 105 -8.01 -2.17 19.07
C ASP A 105 -8.14 -0.63 19.05
N SER A 106 -8.55 -0.03 20.18
CA SER A 106 -8.70 1.42 20.30
C SER A 106 -7.39 2.19 20.21
N VAL A 107 -6.25 1.60 20.60
CA VAL A 107 -4.93 2.23 20.50
C VAL A 107 -4.31 1.99 19.12
N THR A 108 -4.43 0.79 18.57
CA THR A 108 -3.77 0.41 17.31
C THR A 108 -4.35 1.19 16.12
N ARG A 109 -5.66 1.48 16.14
CA ARG A 109 -6.36 2.26 15.10
C ARG A 109 -5.83 3.70 14.94
N PRO A 110 -5.82 4.56 15.98
CA PRO A 110 -5.29 5.91 15.88
C PRO A 110 -3.78 5.92 15.67
N LEU A 111 -3.04 4.96 16.25
CA LEU A 111 -1.59 4.85 16.03
C LEU A 111 -1.27 4.59 14.56
N GLY A 112 -1.98 3.64 13.92
CA GLY A 112 -1.84 3.37 12.49
C GLY A 112 -2.20 4.60 11.66
N MET A 113 -3.32 5.27 11.96
CA MET A 113 -3.74 6.48 11.25
C MET A 113 -2.71 7.60 11.36
N ALA A 114 -2.17 7.86 12.56
CA ALA A 114 -1.15 8.87 12.79
C ALA A 114 0.14 8.56 12.04
N LEU A 115 0.60 7.30 12.09
CA LEU A 115 1.85 6.88 11.45
C LEU A 115 1.76 7.00 9.93
N PHE A 116 0.69 6.52 9.30
CA PHE A 116 0.50 6.65 7.85
C PHE A 116 0.25 8.08 7.39
N SER A 117 -0.43 8.90 8.20
CA SER A 117 -0.62 10.34 7.91
C SER A 117 0.72 11.08 7.96
N PHE A 118 1.54 10.81 8.98
CA PHE A 118 2.87 11.37 9.09
C PHE A 118 3.78 10.92 7.94
N LEU A 119 3.70 9.64 7.55
CA LEU A 119 4.45 9.11 6.42
C LEU A 119 4.02 9.76 5.09
N ALA A 120 2.72 9.97 4.87
CA ALA A 120 2.21 10.69 3.70
C ALA A 120 2.76 12.13 3.65
N TRP A 121 2.69 12.85 4.77
CA TRP A 121 3.22 14.21 4.89
C TRP A 121 4.72 14.29 4.62
N ARG A 122 5.52 13.41 5.23
CA ARG A 122 6.96 13.34 5.01
C ARG A 122 7.31 12.97 3.57
N SER A 123 6.53 12.09 2.93
CA SER A 123 6.74 11.70 1.54
C SER A 123 6.53 12.88 0.58
N VAL A 124 5.55 13.74 0.84
CA VAL A 124 5.31 14.96 0.04
C VAL A 124 6.43 15.97 0.22
N ILE A 125 6.87 16.23 1.46
CA ILE A 125 8.01 17.12 1.73
C ILE A 125 9.27 16.60 1.05
N TYR A 126 9.55 15.30 1.18
CA TYR A 126 10.72 14.68 0.55
C TYR A 126 10.65 14.75 -0.98
N GLY A 127 9.48 14.55 -1.59
CA GLY A 127 9.27 14.71 -3.03
C GLY A 127 9.51 16.15 -3.49
N LEU A 128 9.08 17.14 -2.72
CA LEU A 128 9.29 18.55 -3.02
C LEU A 128 10.77 18.97 -2.89
N GLU A 129 11.47 18.45 -1.89
CA GLU A 129 12.92 18.61 -1.74
C GLU A 129 13.68 17.97 -2.91
N LEU A 130 13.28 16.77 -3.34
CA LEU A 130 13.88 16.10 -4.50
C LEU A 130 13.64 16.86 -5.80
N HIS A 131 12.45 17.46 -5.95
CA HIS A 131 12.10 18.29 -7.10
C HIS A 131 12.94 19.58 -7.13
N ARG A 132 13.12 20.24 -5.98
CA ARG A 132 13.95 21.44 -5.86
C ARG A 132 15.43 21.19 -6.10
N ASN A 133 15.94 20.04 -5.67
CA ASN A 133 17.36 19.71 -5.76
C ASN A 133 17.76 19.11 -7.12
N HIS A 134 16.84 18.97 -8.09
CA HIS A 134 17.07 18.31 -9.37
C HIS A 134 17.88 17.01 -9.23
N ARG A 135 17.65 16.23 -8.16
CA ARG A 135 18.41 15.01 -7.92
C ARG A 135 18.00 13.97 -8.95
N VAL A 136 18.91 13.75 -9.89
CA VAL A 136 18.87 12.68 -10.87
C VAL A 136 19.56 11.44 -10.29
N SER A 137 19.14 10.24 -10.71
CA SER A 137 19.81 9.01 -10.29
C SER A 137 21.27 8.98 -10.73
N ASP A 138 22.19 8.54 -9.87
CA ASP A 138 23.65 8.59 -10.09
C ASP A 138 24.13 7.76 -11.30
N THR A 139 23.30 6.85 -11.84
CA THR A 139 23.69 5.94 -12.93
C THR A 139 22.98 6.21 -14.27
N ILE A 140 21.66 6.47 -14.28
CA ILE A 140 20.88 6.70 -15.52
C ILE A 140 20.35 8.15 -15.65
N GLN A 141 20.64 9.02 -14.68
CA GLN A 141 20.16 10.41 -14.64
C GLN A 141 18.62 10.57 -14.76
N LEU A 142 17.84 9.56 -14.36
CA LEU A 142 16.37 9.70 -14.34
C LEU A 142 15.92 10.61 -13.19
N PRO A 143 14.94 11.49 -13.41
CA PRO A 143 14.35 12.30 -12.36
C PRO A 143 13.52 11.40 -11.43
N ILE A 144 14.06 11.06 -10.27
CA ILE A 144 13.38 10.22 -9.24
C ILE A 144 12.31 11.02 -8.49
N SER A 145 12.16 12.31 -8.78
CA SER A 145 11.27 13.23 -8.06
C SER A 145 9.80 12.80 -8.01
N TRP A 146 9.33 11.94 -8.93
CA TRP A 146 7.94 11.49 -8.98
C TRP A 146 7.65 10.31 -8.04
N VAL A 147 8.67 9.53 -7.67
CA VAL A 147 8.50 8.32 -6.83
C VAL A 147 7.94 8.66 -5.43
N PRO A 148 8.45 9.68 -4.71
CA PRO A 148 7.91 10.05 -3.40
C PRO A 148 6.44 10.51 -3.44
N PHE A 149 6.00 11.14 -4.54
CA PHE A 149 4.59 11.54 -4.70
C PHE A 149 3.68 10.32 -4.79
N VAL A 150 4.09 9.26 -5.50
CA VAL A 150 3.32 8.01 -5.60
C VAL A 150 3.24 7.32 -4.25
N ILE A 151 4.33 7.33 -3.46
CA ILE A 151 4.33 6.80 -2.08
C ILE A 151 3.36 7.61 -1.20
N GLY A 152 3.41 8.94 -1.28
CA GLY A 152 2.51 9.82 -0.55
C GLY A 152 1.04 9.56 -0.90
N PHE A 153 0.74 9.38 -2.19
CA PHE A 153 -0.59 9.00 -2.65
C PHE A 153 -1.04 7.64 -2.09
N CYS A 154 -0.20 6.61 -2.16
CA CYS A 154 -0.52 5.29 -1.60
C CYS A 154 -0.76 5.37 -0.08
N CYS A 155 0.05 6.14 0.66
CA CYS A 155 -0.14 6.37 2.09
C CYS A 155 -1.45 7.12 2.39
N ALA A 156 -1.83 8.10 1.56
CA ALA A 156 -3.12 8.77 1.70
C ALA A 156 -4.29 7.80 1.46
N VAL A 157 -4.19 6.90 0.48
CA VAL A 157 -5.16 5.82 0.26
C VAL A 157 -5.24 4.91 1.50
N VAL A 158 -4.11 4.56 2.13
CA VAL A 158 -4.10 3.80 3.39
C VAL A 158 -4.83 4.53 4.51
N VAL A 159 -4.59 5.83 4.70
CA VAL A 159 -5.30 6.64 5.70
C VAL A 159 -6.81 6.63 5.43
N MET A 160 -7.22 6.74 4.15
CA MET A 160 -8.62 6.66 3.74
C MET A 160 -9.25 5.29 4.04
N VAL A 161 -8.50 4.20 3.83
CA VAL A 161 -8.92 2.83 4.20
C VAL A 161 -9.12 2.72 5.71
N ILE A 162 -8.17 3.22 6.51
CA ILE A 162 -8.23 3.16 7.97
C ILE A 162 -9.40 3.99 8.50
N LEU A 163 -9.62 5.19 7.95
CA LEU A 163 -10.74 6.06 8.30
C LEU A 163 -12.09 5.39 7.98
N HIS A 164 -12.21 4.74 6.83
CA HIS A 164 -13.42 3.98 6.50
C HIS A 164 -13.67 2.81 7.45
N ASN A 165 -12.62 2.05 7.81
CA ASN A 165 -12.70 0.98 8.80
C ASN A 165 -12.98 1.49 10.23
N LEU A 166 -12.66 2.77 10.51
CA LEU A 166 -13.00 3.43 11.78
C LEU A 166 -14.48 3.84 11.83
N LEU A 167 -15.02 4.37 10.74
CA LEU A 167 -16.41 4.82 10.64
C LEU A 167 -17.42 3.66 10.55
N HIS A 168 -17.01 2.49 10.04
CA HIS A 168 -17.86 1.29 9.96
C HIS A 168 -17.25 0.09 10.73
N PRO A 169 -17.20 0.11 12.08
CA PRO A 169 -16.49 -0.88 12.89
C PRO A 169 -17.12 -2.30 12.89
N GLY A 170 -18.16 -2.56 12.11
CA GLY A 170 -18.93 -3.82 12.13
C GLY A 170 -19.09 -4.57 10.81
N ARG A 171 -18.44 -4.15 9.71
CA ARG A 171 -18.45 -4.91 8.45
C ARG A 171 -17.04 -5.23 7.99
N GLU A 172 -16.65 -6.49 8.18
CA GLU A 172 -15.43 -7.08 7.62
C GLU A 172 -15.46 -6.90 6.10
N MET A 173 -14.61 -6.02 5.58
CA MET A 173 -14.69 -5.63 4.17
C MET A 173 -14.17 -6.76 3.28
N ILE A 174 -13.15 -7.51 3.67
CA ILE A 174 -12.61 -8.64 2.90
C ILE A 174 -12.49 -9.84 3.83
N LYS A 175 -13.15 -10.95 3.48
CA LYS A 175 -12.84 -12.27 4.04
C LYS A 175 -11.75 -12.90 3.17
N PRO A 176 -10.70 -13.48 3.78
CA PRO A 176 -9.68 -14.22 3.05
C PRO A 176 -10.27 -15.41 2.29
#